data_AF-A0A0A0LRQ7-F1
#
_entry.id   AF-A0A0A0LRQ7-F1
#
_cell.length_a   1.000
_cell.length_b   1.000
_cell.length_c   1.000
_cell.angle_alpha   90.00
_cell.angle_beta   90.00
_cell.angle_gamma   90.00
#
_symmetry.space_group_name_H-M   'P 1'
#
loop_
_entity.id
_entity.type
_entity.pdbx_description
1 polymer ?
#
loop_
_entity_poly.entity_id
_entity_poly.type
_entity_poly.pdbx_seq_one_letter_code
_entity_poly.pdbx_strand_id
1 'polypeptide(L)'
;MGRDGSYAEYYMKEHPGISYEATQQHIQKKISEAWKTLNTEHLFSNIFPTSFTQASLNIARAVPLAYNYGRNQSIMTVEKLMEQYC
;
A
#
# COMPACT_ATOMS: atom_id res chain seq x y z
N MET A 1 1.55 3.48 -19.32
CA MET A 1 0.76 2.43 -18.63
C MET A 1 0.15 3.12 -17.41
N GLY A 2 -1.15 3.12 -17.11
CA GLY A 2 -2.30 2.44 -17.69
C GLY A 2 -3.42 3.39 -18.10
N ARG A 3 -4.38 2.87 -18.88
CA ARG A 3 -5.60 3.57 -19.36
C ARG A 3 -6.83 3.24 -18.49
N ASP A 4 -6.61 2.39 -17.51
CA ASP A 4 -7.50 1.93 -16.46
C ASP A 4 -7.50 2.99 -15.35
N GLY A 5 -8.69 3.53 -15.06
CA GLY A 5 -8.86 4.57 -14.05
C GLY A 5 -8.42 4.10 -12.66
N SER A 6 -8.10 5.04 -11.77
CA SER A 6 -7.75 4.69 -10.39
C SER A 6 -8.90 3.93 -9.68
N TYR A 7 -8.58 3.12 -8.67
CA TYR A 7 -9.61 2.47 -7.84
C TYR A 7 -10.65 3.47 -7.32
N ALA A 8 -10.21 4.69 -6.98
CA ALA A 8 -11.08 5.79 -6.58
C ALA A 8 -12.09 6.19 -7.68
N GLU A 9 -11.65 6.30 -8.94
CA GLU A 9 -12.53 6.63 -10.06
C GLU A 9 -13.58 5.56 -10.30
N TYR A 10 -13.20 4.27 -10.24
CA TYR A 10 -14.16 3.18 -10.38
C TYR A 10 -15.16 3.18 -9.22
N TYR A 11 -14.68 3.34 -8.00
CA TYR A 11 -15.55 3.41 -6.82
C TYR A 11 -16.55 4.57 -6.91
N MET A 12 -16.11 5.76 -7.35
CA MET A 12 -17.02 6.89 -7.53
C MET A 12 -18.02 6.69 -8.68
N LYS A 13 -17.65 5.97 -9.74
CA LYS A 13 -18.57 5.59 -10.83
C LYS A 13 -19.63 4.59 -10.36
N GLU A 14 -19.26 3.65 -9.50
CA GLU A 14 -20.17 2.65 -8.93
C GLU A 14 -21.09 3.24 -7.84
N HIS A 15 -20.70 4.35 -7.22
CA HIS A 15 -21.45 5.03 -6.16
C HIS A 15 -21.80 6.48 -6.53
N PRO A 16 -22.78 6.72 -7.43
CA PRO A 16 -23.16 8.07 -7.84
C PRO A 16 -23.52 8.96 -6.63
N GLY A 17 -22.96 10.18 -6.61
CA GLY A 17 -23.19 11.16 -5.54
C GLY A 17 -22.29 11.01 -4.32
N ILE A 18 -21.42 10.00 -4.27
CA ILE A 18 -20.41 9.90 -3.22
C ILE A 18 -19.39 11.05 -3.34
N SER A 19 -19.02 11.65 -2.20
CA SER A 19 -17.97 12.66 -2.18
C SER A 19 -16.60 12.04 -2.36
N TYR A 20 -15.66 12.83 -2.86
CA TYR A 20 -14.25 12.43 -2.93
C TYR A 20 -13.70 12.10 -1.53
N GLU A 21 -14.08 12.87 -0.51
CA GLU A 21 -13.66 12.63 0.87
C GLU A 21 -14.16 11.28 1.40
N ALA A 22 -15.45 10.96 1.21
CA ALA A 22 -16.02 9.67 1.59
C ALA A 22 -15.34 8.52 0.83
N THR A 23 -14.98 8.73 -0.43
CA THR A 23 -14.20 7.77 -1.22
C THR A 23 -12.81 7.54 -0.61
N GLN A 24 -12.10 8.60 -0.21
CA GLN A 24 -10.80 8.49 0.44
C GLN A 24 -10.89 7.76 1.79
N GLN A 25 -11.90 8.07 2.61
CA GLN A 25 -12.15 7.39 3.88
C GLN A 25 -12.41 5.89 3.67
N HIS A 26 -13.19 5.52 2.65
CA HIS A 26 -13.43 4.13 2.29
C HIS A 26 -12.13 3.41 1.89
N ILE A 27 -11.32 4.04 1.04
CA ILE A 27 -10.03 3.48 0.61
C ILE A 27 -9.11 3.26 1.82
N GLN A 28 -9.00 4.25 2.72
CA GLN A 28 -8.20 4.13 3.94
C GLN A 28 -8.68 2.98 4.83
N LYS A 29 -10.01 2.81 4.97
CA LYS A 29 -10.59 1.68 5.70
C LYS A 29 -10.20 0.34 5.06
N LYS A 30 -10.32 0.21 3.73
CA LYS A 30 -9.93 -1.01 2.99
C LYS A 30 -8.45 -1.34 3.16
N ILE A 31 -7.58 -0.33 3.12
CA ILE A 31 -6.14 -0.50 3.38
C ILE A 31 -5.90 -0.97 4.82
N SER A 32 -6.57 -0.36 5.81
CA SER A 32 -6.45 -0.76 7.21
C SER A 32 -6.91 -2.20 7.45
N GLU A 33 -8.02 -2.62 6.84
CA GLU A 33 -8.52 -3.99 6.90
C GLU A 33 -7.52 -4.97 6.27
N ALA A 34 -6.96 -4.65 5.10
CA ALA A 34 -5.94 -5.48 4.45
C ALA A 34 -4.68 -5.63 5.31
N TRP A 35 -4.24 -4.56 5.99
CA TRP A 35 -3.12 -4.63 6.94
C TRP A 35 -3.39 -5.56 8.12
N LYS A 36 -4.62 -5.54 8.67
CA LYS A 36 -5.00 -6.45 9.75
C LYS A 36 -4.89 -7.90 9.28
N THR A 37 -5.48 -8.22 8.12
CA THR A 37 -5.39 -9.55 7.54
C THR A 37 -3.94 -9.97 7.29
N LEU A 38 -3.13 -9.11 6.65
CA LEU A 38 -1.72 -9.42 6.37
C LEU A 38 -0.93 -9.72 7.65
N ASN A 39 -1.12 -8.91 8.70
CA ASN A 39 -0.43 -9.12 9.97
C ASN A 39 -0.89 -10.41 10.67
N THR A 40 -2.20 -10.70 10.65
CA THR A 40 -2.74 -11.96 11.19
C THR A 40 -2.14 -13.15 10.45
N GLU A 41 -2.17 -13.16 9.12
CA GLU A 41 -1.61 -14.25 8.34
C GLU A 41 -0.09 -14.39 8.57
N HIS A 42 0.65 -13.28 8.63
CA HIS A 42 2.09 -13.32 8.89
C HIS A 42 2.45 -13.89 10.26
N LEU A 43 1.62 -13.64 11.29
CA LEU A 43 1.86 -14.10 12.66
C LEU A 43 1.37 -15.53 12.91
N PHE A 44 0.28 -15.95 12.28
CA PHE A 44 -0.43 -17.17 12.62
C PHE A 44 -0.45 -18.23 11.52
N SER A 45 -0.08 -17.88 10.28
CA SER A 45 -0.06 -18.80 9.14
C SER A 45 1.36 -19.25 8.82
N ASN A 46 1.55 -20.57 8.68
CA ASN A 46 2.81 -21.20 8.27
C ASN A 46 2.69 -21.93 6.92
N ILE A 47 1.67 -21.59 6.13
CA ILE A 47 1.39 -22.22 4.83
C ILE A 47 2.50 -21.91 3.81
N PHE A 48 3.12 -20.73 3.93
CA PHE A 48 4.18 -20.28 3.04
C PHE A 48 5.53 -20.24 3.74
N PRO A 49 6.65 -20.38 2.99
CA PRO A 49 7.99 -20.17 3.54
C PRO A 49 8.15 -18.79 4.18
N THR A 50 8.90 -18.72 5.28
CA THR A 50 9.16 -17.46 6.01
C THR A 50 9.75 -16.38 5.11
N SER A 51 10.63 -16.73 4.18
CA SER A 51 11.21 -15.79 3.23
C SER A 51 10.14 -15.13 2.34
N PHE A 52 9.14 -15.90 1.91
CA PHE A 52 8.05 -15.41 1.08
C PHE A 52 7.12 -14.48 1.86
N THR A 53 6.73 -14.86 3.08
CA THR A 53 5.86 -14.02 3.92
C THR A 53 6.56 -12.73 4.34
N GLN A 54 7.87 -12.80 4.64
CA GLN A 54 8.69 -11.64 4.94
C GLN A 54 8.85 -10.70 3.75
N ALA A 55 9.11 -11.23 2.55
CA ALA A 55 9.18 -10.44 1.34
C ALA A 55 7.85 -9.74 1.04
N SER A 56 6.73 -10.46 1.16
CA SER A 56 5.38 -9.91 0.98
C SER A 56 5.10 -8.74 1.95
N LEU A 57 5.45 -8.92 3.23
CA LEU A 57 5.31 -7.86 4.24
C LEU A 57 6.18 -6.64 3.92
N ASN A 58 7.43 -6.86 3.50
CA ASN A 58 8.35 -5.78 3.16
C ASN A 58 7.87 -4.99 1.94
N ILE A 59 7.33 -5.66 0.91
CA ILE A 59 6.74 -5.00 -0.26
C ILE A 59 5.55 -4.14 0.17
N ALA A 60 4.64 -4.67 1.00
CA ALA A 60 3.50 -3.90 1.50
C ALA A 60 3.93 -2.64 2.27
N ARG A 61 5.02 -2.71 3.05
CA ARG A 61 5.61 -1.55 3.76
C ARG A 61 6.23 -0.51 2.81
N ALA A 62 6.69 -0.93 1.63
CA ALA A 62 7.28 -0.03 0.64
C ALA A 62 6.22 0.73 -0.18
N VAL A 63 4.99 0.22 -0.29
CA VAL A 63 3.91 0.84 -1.09
C VAL A 63 3.63 2.30 -0.70
N PRO A 64 3.49 2.67 0.59
CA PRO A 64 3.32 4.07 0.98
C PRO A 64 4.51 4.96 0.61
N LEU A 65 5.73 4.42 0.63
CA LEU A 65 6.93 5.16 0.20
C LEU A 65 6.88 5.44 -1.30
N ALA A 66 6.44 4.45 -2.09
CA ALA A 66 6.26 4.57 -3.53
C ALA A 66 5.07 5.46 -3.94
N TYR A 67 4.01 5.56 -3.12
CA TYR A 67 2.86 6.44 -3.41
C TYR A 67 3.07 7.89 -2.97
N ASN A 68 3.88 8.13 -1.93
CA ASN A 68 4.29 9.48 -1.53
C ASN A 68 5.33 10.11 -2.49
N TYR A 69 5.76 9.36 -3.51
CA TYR A 69 6.73 9.70 -4.55
C TYR A 69 6.46 11.02 -5.28
N GLY A 70 5.21 11.46 -5.39
CA GLY A 70 4.85 12.72 -6.06
C GLY A 70 4.78 13.96 -5.15
N ARG A 71 4.79 13.79 -3.82
CA ARG A 71 4.56 14.90 -2.86
C ARG A 71 5.80 15.33 -2.08
N ASN A 72 6.74 14.42 -1.86
CA ASN A 72 8.02 14.71 -1.23
C ASN A 72 9.13 14.14 -2.12
N GLN A 73 9.98 15.01 -2.66
CA GLN A 73 11.15 14.68 -3.48
C GLN A 73 12.20 13.88 -2.68
N SER A 74 11.93 12.64 -2.29
CA SER A 74 12.86 11.88 -1.44
C SER A 74 12.83 10.37 -1.70
N ILE A 75 13.36 9.97 -2.87
CA ILE A 75 14.19 8.76 -2.94
C ILE A 75 15.45 8.90 -2.07
N MET A 76 15.81 10.13 -1.69
CA MET A 76 16.91 10.46 -0.79
C MET A 76 16.89 9.67 0.53
N THR A 77 15.75 9.15 1.00
CA THR A 77 15.69 8.33 2.22
C THR A 77 16.09 6.86 1.98
N VAL A 78 15.75 6.29 0.82
CA VAL A 78 16.14 4.91 0.48
C VAL A 78 17.61 4.86 0.09
N GLU A 79 18.08 5.83 -0.70
CA GLU A 79 19.50 5.98 -1.03
C GLU A 79 20.36 6.18 0.22
N LYS A 80 19.98 7.09 1.12
CA LYS A 80 20.69 7.29 2.40
C LYS A 80 20.67 6.04 3.30
N LEU A 81 19.57 5.29 3.31
CA LEU A 81 19.52 4.03 4.05
C LEU A 81 20.46 2.99 3.45
N MET A 82 20.58 2.91 2.11
CA MET A 82 21.51 2.00 1.44
C MET A 82 22.98 2.42 1.62
N GLU A 83 23.28 3.73 1.64
CA GLU A 83 24.62 4.26 1.94
C GLU A 83 25.10 3.93 3.35
N GLN A 84 24.19 3.71 4.30
CA GLN A 84 24.55 3.35 5.68
C GLN A 84 24.98 1.88 5.85
N TYR A 85 24.74 1.04 4.85
CA TYR A 85 25.11 -0.39 4.83
C TYR A 85 26.24 -0.72 3.82
N CYS A 86 26.88 0.30 3.21
CA CYS A 86 28.13 0.21 2.45
C CYS A 86 29.29 0.82 3.25
#